data_AF-A0A745ALL5-F1
#
_entry.id   AF-A0A745ALL5-F1
#
_cell.length_a   1.000
_cell.length_b   1.000
_cell.length_c   1.000
_cell.angle_alpha   90.00
_cell.angle_beta   90.00
_cell.angle_gamma   90.00
#
_symmetry.space_group_name_H-M   'P 1'
#
loop_
_entity.id
_entity.type
_entity.pdbx_description
1 polymer ?
#
loop_
_entity_poly.entity_id
_entity_poly.type
_entity_poly.pdbx_seq_one_letter_code
_entity_poly.pdbx_strand_id
1 'polypeptide(L)'
;MTEHNRIPARQIIVYGDCWPVTIAVAHLVRRFLPGCNCETAYRLPVLLQQLRRKPEAILILCLRPREHLFLFYSLRQILPDYPVMIISDELFFSDRVVLKVYGGIPALLEQELAEILIRWRRDEQWAGGARLRRTGALDAFLLSPDPVTGFLEVPPIFNNPKRLMNYMDQLMHREILAC
;
A
#
# COMPACT_ATOMS: atom_id res chain seq x y z
N MET A 1 -22.53 28.15 20.41
CA MET A 1 -22.33 27.56 19.07
C MET A 1 -21.00 26.85 19.09
N THR A 2 -21.00 25.52 19.20
CA THR A 2 -19.79 24.72 19.32
C THR A 2 -19.15 24.53 17.95
N GLU A 3 -18.03 25.22 17.72
CA GLU A 3 -17.13 24.99 16.60
C GLU A 3 -16.71 23.52 16.62
N HIS A 4 -17.33 22.74 15.74
CA HIS A 4 -16.88 21.38 15.48
C HIS A 4 -15.54 21.50 14.79
N ASN A 5 -14.45 21.33 15.56
CA ASN A 5 -13.11 21.14 15.03
C ASN A 5 -13.14 19.84 14.20
N ARG A 6 -13.55 19.95 12.93
CA ARG A 6 -13.65 18.82 12.01
C ARG A 6 -12.22 18.39 11.73
N ILE A 7 -11.77 17.36 12.44
CA ILE A 7 -10.57 16.61 12.06
C ILE A 7 -10.70 16.35 10.55
N PRO A 8 -9.76 16.80 9.72
CA PRO A 8 -9.87 16.64 8.28
C PRO A 8 -10.03 15.15 7.96
N ALA A 9 -10.96 14.84 7.06
CA ALA A 9 -11.20 13.47 6.62
C ALA A 9 -9.88 12.87 6.11
N ARG A 10 -9.46 11.73 6.67
CA ARG A 10 -8.25 11.02 6.22
C ARG A 10 -8.31 10.81 4.72
N GLN A 11 -7.29 11.27 4.02
CA GLN A 11 -7.19 11.17 2.57
C GLN A 11 -6.53 9.84 2.22
N ILE A 12 -7.18 9.03 1.39
CA ILE A 12 -6.67 7.70 1.02
C ILE A 12 -6.74 7.58 -0.49
N ILE A 13 -5.63 7.14 -1.09
CA ILE A 13 -5.52 6.88 -2.52
C ILE A 13 -5.27 5.39 -2.69
N VAL A 14 -6.17 4.70 -3.38
CA VAL A 14 -6.00 3.29 -3.75
C VAL A 14 -5.65 3.24 -5.23
N TYR A 15 -4.46 2.77 -5.55
CA TYR A 15 -3.99 2.62 -6.92
C TYR A 15 -3.81 1.15 -7.26
N GLY A 16 -4.25 0.72 -8.44
CA GLY A 16 -4.01 -0.64 -8.91
C GLY A 16 -4.18 -0.80 -10.41
N ASP A 17 -3.57 -1.84 -10.95
CA ASP A 17 -3.72 -2.28 -12.35
C ASP A 17 -5.01 -3.10 -12.56
N CYS A 18 -5.47 -3.78 -11.50
CA CYS A 18 -6.67 -4.60 -11.50
C CYS A 18 -7.89 -3.88 -10.90
N TRP A 19 -8.92 -3.60 -11.72
CA TRP A 19 -10.12 -2.88 -11.28
C TRP A 19 -10.89 -3.57 -10.14
N PRO A 20 -11.21 -4.87 -10.20
CA PRO A 20 -11.93 -5.56 -9.12
C PRO A 20 -11.24 -5.47 -7.75
N VAL A 21 -9.92 -5.69 -7.72
CA VAL A 21 -9.12 -5.66 -6.47
C VAL A 21 -9.11 -4.24 -5.90
N THR A 22 -8.80 -3.24 -6.74
CA THR A 22 -8.74 -1.84 -6.33
C THR A 22 -10.07 -1.36 -5.73
N ILE A 23 -11.19 -1.73 -6.35
CA ILE A 23 -12.54 -1.39 -5.87
C ILE A 23 -12.85 -2.11 -4.56
N ALA A 24 -12.55 -3.41 -4.45
CA ALA A 24 -12.77 -4.17 -3.22
C ALA A 24 -12.00 -3.56 -2.03
N VAL A 25 -10.73 -3.20 -2.24
CA VAL A 25 -9.90 -2.52 -1.25
C VAL A 25 -10.47 -1.16 -0.88
N ALA A 26 -10.87 -0.34 -1.86
CA ALA A 26 -11.49 0.96 -1.58
C ALA A 26 -12.80 0.83 -0.76
N HIS A 27 -13.61 -0.19 -1.03
CA HIS A 27 -14.80 -0.48 -0.22
C HIS A 27 -14.45 -0.89 1.20
N LEU A 28 -13.47 -1.78 1.37
CA LEU A 28 -12.95 -2.16 2.69
C LEU A 28 -12.48 -0.93 3.47
N VAL A 29 -11.62 -0.11 2.87
CA VAL A 29 -11.08 1.13 3.45
C VAL A 29 -12.20 2.05 3.95
N ARG A 30 -13.20 2.34 3.12
CA ARG A 30 -14.34 3.21 3.49
C ARG A 30 -15.18 2.62 4.63
N ARG A 31 -15.22 1.29 4.73
CA ARG A 31 -15.92 0.59 5.82
C ARG A 31 -15.10 0.61 7.12
N PHE A 32 -13.78 0.48 7.05
CA PHE A 32 -12.86 0.58 8.20
C PHE A 32 -12.77 1.99 8.79
N LEU A 33 -12.71 2.99 7.91
CA LEU A 33 -12.59 4.40 8.24
C LEU A 33 -13.78 5.17 7.67
N PRO A 34 -14.98 5.05 8.29
CA PRO A 34 -16.14 5.80 7.86
C PRO A 34 -15.84 7.30 7.95
N GLY A 35 -16.05 8.03 6.85
CA GLY A 35 -15.74 9.45 6.74
C GLY A 35 -14.37 9.78 6.14
N CYS A 36 -13.57 8.79 5.73
CA CYS A 36 -12.36 9.05 4.94
C CYS A 36 -12.71 9.53 3.52
N ASN A 37 -11.81 10.32 2.93
CA ASN A 37 -11.86 10.64 1.50
C ASN A 37 -11.00 9.63 0.72
N CYS A 38 -11.61 8.49 0.40
CA CYS A 38 -10.97 7.43 -0.38
C CYS A 38 -11.26 7.59 -1.88
N GLU A 39 -10.20 7.80 -2.67
CA GLU A 39 -10.24 7.84 -4.13
C GLU A 39 -9.46 6.67 -4.73
N THR A 40 -9.86 6.25 -5.93
CA THR A 40 -9.15 5.23 -6.71
C THR A 40 -8.43 5.83 -7.90
N ALA A 41 -7.32 5.22 -8.30
CA ALA A 41 -6.58 5.56 -9.52
C ALA A 41 -6.09 4.29 -10.24
N TYR A 42 -6.10 4.35 -11.57
CA TYR A 42 -5.73 3.21 -12.44
C TYR A 42 -4.63 3.59 -13.45
N ARG A 43 -4.17 4.84 -13.41
CA ARG A 43 -3.18 5.38 -14.34
C ARG A 43 -2.24 6.30 -13.59
N LEU A 44 -0.94 6.19 -13.89
CA LEU A 44 0.10 6.98 -13.23
C LEU A 44 -0.16 8.51 -13.26
N PRO A 45 -0.58 9.14 -14.38
CA PRO A 45 -0.85 10.58 -14.38
C PRO A 45 -1.93 11.00 -13.37
N VAL A 46 -2.96 10.17 -13.19
CA VAL A 46 -4.05 10.43 -12.22
C VAL A 46 -3.52 10.29 -10.80
N LEU A 47 -2.73 9.25 -10.52
CA LEU A 47 -2.08 9.06 -9.24
C LEU A 47 -1.19 10.26 -8.87
N LEU A 48 -0.33 10.70 -9.79
CA LEU A 48 0.55 11.85 -9.58
C LEU A 48 -0.24 13.14 -9.33
N GLN A 49 -1.33 13.34 -10.06
CA GLN A 49 -2.22 14.50 -9.85
C GLN A 49 -2.86 14.45 -8.46
N GLN A 50 -3.32 13.28 -8.01
CA GLN A 50 -3.91 13.12 -6.68
C GLN A 50 -2.90 13.36 -5.57
N LEU A 51 -1.71 12.76 -5.65
CA LEU A 51 -0.63 12.94 -4.66
C LEU A 51 -0.26 14.43 -4.51
N ARG A 52 -0.13 15.17 -5.62
CA ARG A 52 0.12 16.62 -5.58
C ARG A 52 -0.97 17.43 -4.87
N ARG A 53 -2.22 16.98 -4.94
CA ARG A 53 -3.37 17.66 -4.31
C ARG A 53 -3.57 17.23 -2.86
N LYS A 54 -2.92 16.15 -2.43
CA LYS A 54 -3.18 15.44 -1.19
C LYS A 54 -1.86 15.02 -0.53
N PRO A 55 -1.07 15.98 0.00
CA PRO A 55 0.28 15.71 0.51
C PRO A 55 0.28 14.80 1.75
N GLU A 56 -0.83 14.68 2.47
CA GLU A 56 -0.97 13.82 3.66
C GLU A 56 -1.74 12.52 3.36
N ALA A 57 -1.82 12.13 2.09
CA ALA A 57 -2.56 10.93 1.71
C ALA A 57 -1.89 9.63 2.22
N ILE A 58 -2.72 8.66 2.58
CA ILE A 58 -2.29 7.26 2.73
C ILE A 58 -2.40 6.60 1.36
N LEU A 59 -1.34 5.93 0.92
CA LEU A 59 -1.28 5.26 -0.37
C LEU A 59 -1.41 3.74 -0.18
N ILE A 60 -2.36 3.14 -0.90
CA ILE A 60 -2.50 1.69 -0.99
C ILE A 60 -2.31 1.31 -2.45
N LEU A 61 -1.32 0.46 -2.71
CA LEU A 61 -0.95 0.01 -4.05
C LEU A 61 -1.34 -1.46 -4.22
N CYS A 62 -2.44 -1.71 -4.93
CA CYS A 62 -2.89 -3.02 -5.36
C CYS A 62 -2.08 -3.46 -6.60
N LEU A 63 -0.85 -3.90 -6.38
CA LEU A 63 0.11 -4.19 -7.44
C LEU A 63 1.01 -5.36 -7.09
N ARG A 64 1.41 -6.09 -8.14
CA ARG A 64 2.50 -7.08 -8.10
C ARG A 64 3.85 -6.38 -8.29
N PRO A 65 4.76 -6.33 -7.28
CA PRO A 65 6.01 -5.57 -7.39
C PRO A 65 6.88 -5.97 -8.58
N ARG A 66 7.03 -7.27 -8.85
CA ARG A 66 7.76 -7.82 -10.01
C ARG A 66 7.30 -7.29 -11.36
N GLU A 67 6.02 -7.02 -11.54
CA GLU A 67 5.46 -6.54 -12.81
C GLU A 67 5.52 -5.01 -12.92
N HIS A 68 5.67 -4.33 -11.78
CA HIS A 68 5.55 -2.87 -11.67
C HIS A 68 6.84 -2.19 -11.22
N LEU A 69 8.00 -2.83 -11.33
CA LEU A 69 9.30 -2.26 -10.95
C LEU A 69 9.53 -0.84 -11.52
N PHE A 70 9.13 -0.60 -12.78
CA PHE A 70 9.25 0.71 -13.42
C PHE A 70 8.37 1.78 -12.77
N LEU A 71 7.21 1.40 -12.25
CA LEU A 71 6.32 2.30 -11.52
C LEU A 71 6.94 2.68 -10.17
N PHE A 72 7.42 1.70 -9.41
CA PHE A 72 8.15 1.95 -8.15
C PHE A 72 9.34 2.87 -8.39
N TYR A 73 10.11 2.61 -9.45
CA TYR A 73 11.23 3.45 -9.83
C TYR A 73 10.80 4.89 -10.19
N SER A 74 9.70 5.05 -10.92
CA SER A 74 9.14 6.37 -11.26
C SER A 74 8.63 7.14 -10.04
N LEU A 75 8.13 6.42 -9.03
CA LEU A 75 7.59 6.99 -7.79
C LEU A 75 8.62 7.11 -6.67
N ARG A 76 9.86 6.63 -6.85
CA ARG A 76 10.86 6.55 -5.77
C ARG A 76 11.12 7.85 -4.99
N GLN A 77 10.99 9.01 -5.64
CA GLN A 77 11.23 10.31 -4.99
C GLN A 77 10.00 10.79 -4.23
N ILE A 78 8.84 10.18 -4.51
CA ILE A 78 7.54 10.54 -3.97
C ILE A 78 7.18 9.58 -2.83
N LEU A 79 7.42 8.27 -2.99
CA LEU A 79 7.02 7.25 -2.00
C LEU A 79 7.47 7.53 -0.55
N PRO A 80 8.67 8.09 -0.27
CA PRO A 80 9.08 8.41 1.10
C PRO A 80 8.18 9.42 1.81
N ASP A 81 7.50 10.29 1.06
CA ASP A 81 6.66 11.35 1.62
C ASP A 81 5.29 10.84 2.07
N TYR A 82 4.94 9.59 1.74
CA TYR A 82 3.62 9.02 1.99
C TYR A 82 3.73 7.71 2.78
N PRO A 83 2.79 7.42 3.69
CA PRO A 83 2.56 6.07 4.16
C PRO A 83 2.07 5.19 3.00
N VAL A 84 2.76 4.09 2.73
CA VAL A 84 2.47 3.20 1.60
C VAL A 84 2.28 1.76 2.08
N MET A 85 1.28 1.07 1.54
CA MET A 85 1.11 -0.37 1.70
C MET A 85 0.89 -1.03 0.34
N ILE A 86 1.50 -2.20 0.13
CA ILE A 86 1.25 -3.06 -1.04
C ILE A 86 0.18 -4.08 -0.71
N ILE A 87 -0.72 -4.30 -1.67
CA ILE A 87 -1.64 -5.42 -1.69
C ILE A 87 -1.34 -6.19 -2.99
N SER A 88 -1.03 -7.47 -2.89
CA SER A 88 -0.68 -8.31 -4.03
C SER A 88 -1.35 -9.67 -3.92
N ASP A 89 -1.66 -10.29 -5.04
CA ASP A 89 -2.18 -11.67 -5.10
C ASP A 89 -1.14 -12.67 -4.56
N GLU A 90 0.12 -12.46 -4.92
CA GLU A 90 1.27 -13.26 -4.55
C GLU A 90 2.47 -12.37 -4.23
N LEU A 91 3.28 -12.77 -3.26
CA LEU A 91 4.50 -12.09 -2.84
C LEU A 91 5.68 -13.05 -2.88
N PHE A 92 6.49 -12.97 -3.93
CA PHE A 92 7.72 -13.74 -4.02
C PHE A 92 8.83 -13.16 -3.15
N PHE A 93 9.89 -13.95 -2.94
CA PHE A 93 11.08 -13.48 -2.24
C PHE A 93 11.67 -12.21 -2.88
N SER A 94 11.72 -12.15 -4.21
CA SER A 94 12.17 -10.96 -4.93
C SER A 94 11.27 -9.74 -4.71
N ASP A 95 9.96 -9.93 -4.62
CA ASP A 95 9.02 -8.85 -4.29
C ASP A 95 9.35 -8.26 -2.91
N ARG A 96 9.60 -9.12 -1.91
CA ARG A 96 9.96 -8.70 -0.55
C ARG A 96 11.28 -7.94 -0.51
N VAL A 97 12.29 -8.42 -1.23
CA VAL A 97 13.59 -7.74 -1.36
C VAL A 97 13.42 -6.34 -1.96
N VAL A 98 12.61 -6.21 -3.03
CA VAL A 98 12.31 -4.91 -3.63
C VAL A 98 11.65 -4.00 -2.59
N LEU A 99 10.58 -4.43 -1.93
CA LEU A 99 9.87 -3.59 -0.97
C LEU A 99 10.73 -3.18 0.24
N LYS A 100 11.64 -4.05 0.68
CA LYS A 100 12.65 -3.74 1.71
C LYS A 100 13.56 -2.59 1.27
N VAL A 101 14.06 -2.64 0.04
CA VAL A 101 14.95 -1.63 -0.56
C VAL A 101 14.24 -0.30 -0.82
N TYR A 102 12.94 -0.33 -1.09
CA TYR A 102 12.09 0.87 -1.14
C TYR A 102 11.69 1.36 0.26
N GLY A 103 12.52 1.09 1.27
CA GLY A 103 12.42 1.58 2.63
C GLY A 103 11.49 0.79 3.55
N GLY A 104 11.29 -0.49 3.25
CA GLY A 104 10.52 -1.40 4.11
C GLY A 104 9.01 -1.28 3.94
N ILE A 105 8.54 -1.13 2.69
CA ILE A 105 7.11 -0.98 2.42
C ILE A 105 6.35 -2.24 2.89
N PRO A 106 5.36 -2.12 3.78
CA PRO A 106 4.55 -3.25 4.22
C PRO A 106 3.73 -3.81 3.06
N ALA A 107 3.56 -5.13 3.04
CA ALA A 107 2.80 -5.83 2.02
C ALA A 107 1.81 -6.81 2.63
N LEU A 108 0.65 -6.94 1.99
CA LEU A 108 -0.45 -7.81 2.37
C LEU A 108 -0.87 -8.69 1.19
N LEU A 109 -1.19 -9.96 1.45
CA LEU A 109 -1.77 -10.82 0.43
C LEU A 109 -3.27 -10.55 0.25
N GLU A 110 -3.77 -10.60 -0.99
CA GLU A 110 -5.20 -10.46 -1.27
C GLU A 110 -6.06 -11.52 -0.54
N GLN A 111 -5.49 -12.71 -0.30
CA GLN A 111 -6.14 -13.76 0.48
C GLN A 111 -6.45 -13.31 1.91
N GLU A 112 -5.56 -12.52 2.52
CA GLU A 112 -5.78 -11.96 3.86
C GLU A 112 -6.95 -10.94 3.85
N LEU A 113 -7.14 -10.19 2.75
CA LEU A 113 -8.32 -9.34 2.58
C LEU A 113 -9.61 -10.16 2.48
N ALA A 114 -9.57 -11.27 1.76
CA ALA A 114 -10.71 -12.17 1.64
C ALA A 114 -11.10 -12.76 3.00
N GLU A 115 -10.12 -13.14 3.83
CA GLU A 115 -10.39 -13.57 5.20
C GLU A 115 -11.04 -12.47 6.04
N ILE A 116 -10.54 -11.24 5.95
CA ILE A 116 -11.13 -10.11 6.67
C ILE A 116 -12.59 -9.91 6.23
N LEU A 117 -12.88 -9.96 4.92
CA LEU A 117 -14.23 -9.87 4.38
C LEU A 117 -15.15 -11.00 4.88
N ILE A 118 -14.65 -12.24 4.91
CA ILE A 118 -15.43 -13.41 5.35
C ILE A 118 -15.76 -13.32 6.84
N ARG A 119 -14.76 -13.00 7.69
CA ARG A 119 -14.95 -12.81 9.13
C ARG A 119 -16.03 -11.76 9.37
N TRP A 120 -15.94 -10.63 8.67
CA TRP A 120 -16.89 -9.54 8.79
C TRP A 120 -18.31 -9.88 8.33
N ARG A 121 -18.47 -10.59 7.21
CA ARG A 121 -19.79 -11.03 6.75
C ARG A 121 -20.46 -11.96 7.77
N ARG A 122 -19.68 -12.83 8.42
CA ARG A 122 -20.19 -13.68 9.50
C ARG A 122 -20.57 -12.82 10.70
N ASP A 123 -19.75 -11.89 11.13
CA ASP A 123 -20.05 -11.09 12.33
C ASP A 123 -21.28 -10.18 12.19
N GLU A 124 -21.55 -9.63 10.99
CA GLU A 124 -22.80 -8.92 10.68
C GLU A 124 -24.05 -9.78 10.88
N GLN A 125 -23.91 -11.11 10.80
CA GLN A 125 -25.00 -12.06 11.01
C GLN A 125 -25.16 -12.46 12.49
N TRP A 126 -24.17 -12.22 13.37
CA TRP A 126 -24.11 -12.86 14.70
C TRP A 126 -24.17 -11.95 15.93
N ALA A 127 -23.96 -10.63 15.89
CA ALA A 127 -24.17 -9.82 17.11
C ALA A 127 -24.39 -8.32 16.90
N GLY A 128 -25.38 -7.80 17.64
CA GLY A 128 -25.46 -6.39 17.95
C GLY A 128 -24.23 -5.91 18.75
N GLY A 129 -23.71 -4.76 18.34
CA GLY A 129 -23.16 -3.75 19.24
C GLY A 129 -21.72 -3.89 19.75
N ALA A 130 -21.11 -5.07 19.78
CA ALA A 130 -19.75 -5.20 20.31
C ALA A 130 -18.68 -5.03 19.22
N ARG A 131 -18.15 -3.80 19.06
CA ARG A 131 -16.96 -3.50 18.25
C ARG A 131 -15.77 -4.34 18.73
N LEU A 132 -15.50 -5.47 18.09
CA LEU A 132 -14.34 -6.29 18.44
C LEU A 132 -13.04 -5.66 17.94
N ARG A 133 -11.97 -5.89 18.72
CA ARG A 133 -10.59 -5.48 18.44
C ARG A 133 -10.16 -5.93 17.05
N ARG A 134 -9.97 -4.92 16.20
CA ARG A 134 -9.37 -4.93 14.87
C ARG A 134 -7.90 -5.37 14.99
N THR A 135 -7.53 -6.46 14.34
CA THR A 135 -6.16 -7.00 14.35
C THR A 135 -5.80 -7.58 12.97
N GLY A 136 -6.18 -6.90 11.89
CA GLY A 136 -5.72 -7.20 10.54
C GLY A 136 -4.64 -6.21 10.10
N ALA A 137 -3.59 -6.63 9.41
CA ALA A 137 -2.50 -5.73 9.02
C ALA A 137 -2.97 -4.46 8.26
N LEU A 138 -4.05 -4.56 7.45
CA LEU A 138 -4.67 -3.39 6.81
C LEU A 138 -5.28 -2.41 7.83
N ASP A 139 -5.94 -2.89 8.89
CA ASP A 139 -6.57 -2.00 9.87
C ASP A 139 -5.52 -1.30 10.76
N ALA A 140 -4.47 -2.02 11.15
CA ALA A 140 -3.36 -1.48 11.91
C ALA A 140 -2.65 -0.37 11.12
N PHE A 141 -2.36 -0.63 9.84
CA PHE A 141 -1.78 0.35 8.93
C PHE A 141 -2.70 1.56 8.74
N LEU A 142 -3.98 1.34 8.49
CA LEU A 142 -4.93 2.44 8.32
C LEU A 142 -5.09 3.30 9.57
N LEU A 143 -4.92 2.73 10.77
CA LEU A 143 -5.03 3.44 12.05
C LEU A 143 -3.76 4.24 12.40
N SER A 144 -2.60 3.62 12.22
CA SER A 144 -1.27 4.19 12.45
C SER A 144 -0.41 4.07 11.19
N PRO A 145 -0.68 4.92 10.17
CA PRO A 145 0.05 4.87 8.91
C PRO A 145 1.43 5.50 9.08
N ASP A 146 2.46 4.67 9.15
CA ASP A 146 3.82 5.15 9.22
C ASP A 146 4.39 5.34 7.81
N PRO A 147 5.03 6.49 7.52
CA PRO A 147 5.81 6.66 6.30
C PRO A 147 6.89 5.59 6.18
N VAL A 148 7.34 5.39 4.95
CA VAL A 148 8.47 4.53 4.66
C VAL A 148 9.72 5.07 5.38
N THR A 149 10.25 4.33 6.35
CA THR A 149 11.35 4.79 7.22
C THR A 149 12.73 4.28 6.80
N GLY A 150 12.81 3.29 5.90
CA GLY A 150 14.09 2.73 5.48
C GLY A 150 14.84 3.62 4.48
N PHE A 151 16.16 3.52 4.47
CA PHE A 151 17.00 4.14 3.45
C PHE A 151 16.61 3.60 2.07
N LEU A 152 16.27 4.49 1.13
CA LEU A 152 16.10 4.12 -0.27
C LEU A 152 17.46 3.75 -0.86
N GLU A 153 17.76 2.45 -0.90
CA GLU A 153 18.97 1.92 -1.54
C GLU A 153 18.84 1.85 -3.07
N VAL A 154 17.73 2.36 -3.62
CA VAL A 154 17.42 2.34 -5.06
C VAL A 154 18.34 3.29 -5.83
N PRO A 155 19.11 2.80 -6.82
CA PRO A 155 20.01 3.62 -7.61
C PRO A 155 19.32 4.80 -8.30
N PRO A 156 20.02 5.94 -8.49
CA PRO A 156 19.47 7.13 -9.11
C PRO A 156 19.10 6.92 -10.58
N ILE A 157 19.77 6.09 -11.37
CA ILE A 157 19.37 5.82 -12.77
C ILE A 157 19.63 4.38 -13.19
N PHE A 158 18.59 3.69 -13.67
CA PHE A 158 18.73 2.49 -14.49
C PHE A 158 18.66 2.88 -15.97
N ASN A 159 19.83 3.12 -16.58
CA ASN A 159 19.93 3.50 -17.99
C ASN A 159 20.02 2.31 -18.95
N ASN A 160 20.05 1.08 -18.43
CA ASN A 160 20.15 -0.15 -19.21
C ASN A 160 19.59 -1.32 -18.38
N PRO A 161 18.78 -2.23 -18.99
CA PRO A 161 18.31 -3.47 -18.36
C PRO A 161 19.40 -4.27 -17.64
N LYS A 162 20.62 -4.34 -18.18
CA LYS A 162 21.75 -5.05 -17.56
C LYS A 162 22.10 -4.51 -16.18
N ARG A 163 21.98 -3.19 -15.97
CA ARG A 163 22.24 -2.60 -14.65
C ARG A 163 21.15 -2.96 -13.65
N LEU A 164 19.89 -2.98 -14.09
CA LEU A 164 18.78 -3.42 -13.25
C LEU A 164 18.95 -4.90 -12.85
N MET A 165 19.26 -5.77 -13.82
CA MET A 165 19.50 -7.20 -13.55
C MET A 165 20.66 -7.42 -12.57
N ASN A 166 21.81 -6.78 -12.79
CA ASN A 166 22.96 -6.89 -11.89
C ASN A 166 22.63 -6.37 -10.48
N TYR A 167 21.88 -5.27 -10.39
CA TYR A 167 21.46 -4.73 -9.11
C TYR A 167 20.52 -5.69 -8.36
N MET A 168 19.51 -6.23 -9.07
CA MET A 168 18.60 -7.21 -8.50
C MET A 168 19.34 -8.48 -8.05
N ASP A 169 20.27 -8.99 -8.85
CA ASP A 169 21.09 -10.16 -8.50
C ASP A 169 21.89 -9.94 -7.20
N GLN A 170 22.55 -8.77 -7.09
CA GLN A 170 23.28 -8.40 -5.88
C GLN A 170 22.38 -8.27 -4.65
N LEU A 171 21.20 -7.65 -4.79
CA LEU A 171 20.24 -7.53 -3.70
C LEU A 171 19.75 -8.91 -3.22
N MET A 172 19.40 -9.78 -4.16
CA MET A 172 18.94 -11.14 -3.88
C MET A 172 20.03 -11.95 -3.19
N HIS A 173 21.26 -11.89 -3.70
CA HIS A 173 22.41 -12.57 -3.09
C HIS A 173 22.65 -12.11 -1.65
N ARG A 174 22.60 -10.80 -1.40
CA ARG A 174 22.73 -10.24 -0.04
C ARG A 174 21.64 -10.72 0.89
N GLU A 175 20.38 -10.72 0.45
CA GLU A 175 19.27 -11.15 1.30
C GLU A 175 19.32 -12.66 1.59
N ILE A 176 19.74 -13.47 0.61
CA ILE A 176 19.95 -14.92 0.81
C ILE A 176 21.03 -15.17 1.87
N LEU A 177 22.13 -14.41 1.86
CA LEU A 177 23.20 -14.56 2.87
C LEU A 177 22.83 -14.04 4.25
N ALA A 178 21.80 -13.20 4.36
CA ALA A 178 21.34 -12.62 5.62
C ALA A 178 20.26 -13.47 6.34
N CYS A 179 19.75 -14.51 5.66
CA CYS A 179 18.80 -15.49 6.18
C CYS A 179 19.52 -16.65 6.87
#